data_AF-A0A7K0ID14-F1
#
_entry.id   AF-A0A7K0ID14-F1
#
_cell.length_a   1.000
_cell.length_b   1.000
_cell.length_c   1.000
_cell.angle_alpha   90.00
_cell.angle_beta   90.00
_cell.angle_gamma   90.00
#
_symmetry.space_group_name_H-M   'P 1'
#
loop_
_entity.id
_entity.type
_entity.pdbx_description
1 polymer ?
#
loop_
_entity_poly.entity_id
_entity_poly.type
_entity_poly.pdbx_seq_one_letter_code
_entity_poly.pdbx_strand_id
1 'polypeptide(L)'
;MDILVLNGSPRPNGNTAALVCAFAGGAREAGHAVEVIDVAALDIAGCKGCEFCHTRGDSACVQRDDMEQVYARWNEADMLVLASPVYYGSFSGQLHCAIHRTYALGVPERARKMALILSSGAADVYAASERIYHGFIQGYFGAEDCGVFTAAGAENRSSAKLEELRAFGRSL
;
A
#
# COMPACT_ATOMS: atom_id res chain seq x y z
N MET A 1 1.61 7.55 -15.57
CA MET A 1 2.37 7.21 -14.34
C MET A 1 2.27 5.72 -14.12
N ASP A 2 3.32 5.14 -13.57
CA ASP A 2 3.37 3.78 -13.05
C ASP A 2 2.93 3.81 -11.57
N ILE A 3 1.80 3.17 -11.26
CA ILE A 3 1.20 3.15 -9.92
C ILE A 3 1.31 1.74 -9.35
N LEU A 4 1.98 1.62 -8.21
CA LEU A 4 2.06 0.37 -7.45
C LEU A 4 1.14 0.42 -6.24
N VAL A 5 0.18 -0.49 -6.18
CA VAL A 5 -0.70 -0.69 -5.03
C VAL A 5 -0.25 -1.91 -4.24
N LEU A 6 0.07 -1.73 -2.95
CA LEU A 6 0.30 -2.84 -2.04
C LEU A 6 -0.98 -3.12 -1.26
N ASN A 7 -1.66 -4.22 -1.59
CA ASN A 7 -2.92 -4.62 -0.97
C ASN A 7 -2.71 -5.64 0.15
N GLY A 8 -2.86 -5.20 1.39
CA GLY A 8 -2.78 -6.00 2.60
C GLY A 8 -4.03 -6.82 2.94
N SER A 9 -5.01 -6.93 2.05
CA SER A 9 -6.23 -7.68 2.34
C SER A 9 -6.03 -9.18 2.19
N PRO A 10 -6.20 -10.01 3.23
CA PRO A 10 -6.15 -11.47 3.09
C PRO A 10 -7.40 -12.04 2.43
N ARG A 11 -8.37 -11.18 2.07
CA ARG A 11 -9.64 -11.58 1.45
C ARG A 11 -9.64 -11.08 0.00
N PRO A 12 -9.48 -11.98 -0.99
CA PRO A 12 -9.40 -11.60 -2.40
C PRO A 12 -10.60 -10.78 -2.88
N ASN A 13 -11.80 -11.13 -2.39
CA ASN A 13 -13.04 -10.41 -2.66
C ASN A 13 -13.50 -9.60 -1.45
N GLY A 14 -12.57 -9.09 -0.64
CA GLY A 14 -12.83 -8.33 0.57
C GLY A 14 -13.18 -6.87 0.33
N ASN A 15 -13.40 -6.12 1.42
CA ASN A 15 -13.75 -4.70 1.35
C ASN A 15 -12.60 -3.85 0.80
N THR A 16 -11.40 -3.99 1.36
CA THR A 16 -10.19 -3.30 0.85
C THR A 16 -9.95 -3.61 -0.63
N ALA A 17 -10.08 -4.88 -1.04
CA ALA A 17 -9.91 -5.28 -2.44
C ALA A 17 -10.94 -4.60 -3.37
N ALA A 18 -12.19 -4.43 -2.93
CA ALA A 18 -13.20 -3.69 -3.69
C ALA A 18 -12.84 -2.20 -3.84
N LEU A 19 -12.34 -1.55 -2.77
CA LEU A 19 -11.88 -0.16 -2.80
C LEU A 19 -10.68 0.01 -3.75
N VAL A 20 -9.70 -0.89 -3.67
CA VAL A 20 -8.53 -0.93 -4.56
C VAL A 20 -8.95 -1.14 -6.01
N CYS A 21 -9.90 -2.04 -6.27
CA CYS A 21 -10.40 -2.30 -7.61
C CYS A 21 -11.07 -1.06 -8.22
N ALA A 22 -11.86 -0.32 -7.42
CA ALA A 22 -12.49 0.92 -7.86
C ALA A 22 -11.44 1.99 -8.20
N PHE A 23 -10.47 2.21 -7.31
CA PHE A 23 -9.35 3.11 -7.54
C PHE A 23 -8.57 2.75 -8.81
N ALA A 24 -8.13 1.49 -8.92
CA ALA A 24 -7.34 1.01 -10.05
C ALA A 24 -8.12 1.10 -11.36
N GLY A 25 -9.44 0.89 -11.33
CA GLY A 25 -10.32 1.12 -12.47
C GLY A 25 -10.27 2.58 -12.93
N GLY A 26 -10.48 3.52 -12.01
CA GLY A 26 -10.42 4.95 -12.33
C GLY A 26 -9.06 5.42 -12.86
N ALA A 27 -7.97 4.96 -12.23
CA ALA A 27 -6.62 5.30 -12.69
C ALA A 27 -6.29 4.71 -14.07
N ARG A 28 -6.76 3.49 -14.37
CA ARG A 28 -6.63 2.93 -15.72
C ARG A 28 -7.49 3.67 -16.74
N GLU A 29 -8.69 4.14 -16.37
CA GLU A 29 -9.54 4.99 -17.22
C GLU A 29 -8.82 6.30 -17.62
N ALA A 30 -7.99 6.85 -16.72
CA ALA A 30 -7.15 8.03 -16.99
C ALA A 30 -5.83 7.73 -17.73
N GLY A 31 -5.57 6.46 -18.09
CA GLY A 31 -4.39 6.07 -18.87
C GLY A 31 -3.14 5.77 -18.04
N HIS A 32 -3.25 5.63 -16.71
CA HIS A 32 -2.13 5.19 -15.87
C HIS A 32 -1.94 3.66 -15.93
N ALA A 33 -0.70 3.22 -15.79
CA ALA A 33 -0.38 1.81 -15.56
C ALA A 33 -0.55 1.53 -14.07
N VAL A 34 -1.41 0.56 -13.73
CA VAL A 34 -1.68 0.21 -12.33
C VAL A 34 -1.41 -1.26 -12.09
N GLU A 35 -0.46 -1.52 -11.21
CA GLU A 35 -0.17 -2.84 -10.69
C GLU A 35 -0.67 -2.95 -9.24
N VAL A 36 -1.37 -4.04 -8.96
CA VAL A 36 -1.83 -4.37 -7.60
C VAL A 36 -1.10 -5.63 -7.18
N ILE A 37 -0.28 -5.53 -6.14
CA ILE A 37 0.33 -6.69 -5.48
C ILE A 37 -0.47 -6.99 -4.23
N ASP A 38 -1.16 -8.12 -4.24
CA ASP A 38 -1.86 -8.65 -3.07
C ASP A 38 -0.85 -9.26 -2.09
N VAL A 39 -0.13 -8.41 -1.35
CA VAL A 39 0.94 -8.84 -0.43
C VAL A 39 0.44 -9.79 0.66
N ALA A 40 -0.86 -9.81 0.95
CA ALA A 40 -1.45 -10.76 1.88
C ALA A 40 -1.68 -12.17 1.30
N ALA A 41 -1.54 -12.35 -0.02
CA ALA A 41 -1.54 -13.65 -0.70
C ALA A 41 -0.13 -14.20 -0.93
N LEU A 42 0.91 -13.43 -0.57
CA LEU A 42 2.31 -13.78 -0.74
C LEU A 42 2.91 -14.31 0.56
N ASP A 43 3.92 -15.19 0.47
CA ASP A 43 4.71 -15.61 1.62
C ASP A 43 5.86 -14.61 1.84
N ILE A 44 5.59 -13.57 2.64
CA ILE A 44 6.57 -12.52 2.98
C ILE A 44 6.85 -12.57 4.48
N ALA A 45 8.05 -13.02 4.83
CA ALA A 45 8.49 -13.01 6.22
C ALA A 45 8.84 -11.59 6.69
N GLY A 46 8.55 -11.31 7.96
CA GLY A 46 8.95 -10.06 8.61
C GLY A 46 10.46 -9.79 8.52
N CYS A 47 10.83 -8.52 8.59
CA CYS A 47 12.25 -8.14 8.60
C CYS A 47 12.96 -8.74 9.83
N LYS A 48 14.12 -9.37 9.62
CA LYS A 48 14.95 -9.94 10.69
C LYS A 48 15.83 -8.92 11.41
N GLY A 49 15.93 -7.68 10.91
CA GLY A 49 16.85 -6.66 11.46
C GLY A 49 18.33 -7.08 11.41
N CYS A 50 18.71 -7.90 10.43
CA CYS A 50 20.05 -8.47 10.34
C CYS A 50 21.10 -7.54 9.72
N GLU A 51 20.69 -6.38 9.22
CA GLU A 51 21.54 -5.36 8.59
C GLU A 51 22.38 -5.82 7.38
N PHE A 52 22.11 -7.02 6.83
CA PHE A 52 22.84 -7.51 5.67
C PHE A 52 22.71 -6.55 4.47
N CYS A 53 21.49 -6.06 4.18
CA CYS A 53 21.23 -5.15 3.06
C CYS A 53 22.08 -3.86 3.10
N HIS A 54 22.32 -3.29 4.28
CA HIS A 54 23.07 -2.03 4.44
C HIS A 54 24.56 -2.22 4.71
N THR A 55 25.04 -3.45 4.94
CA THR A 55 26.45 -3.70 5.26
C THR A 55 27.19 -4.47 4.17
N ARG A 56 26.56 -5.51 3.59
CA ARG A 56 27.23 -6.43 2.65
C ARG A 56 26.38 -6.74 1.40
N GLY A 57 25.08 -6.50 1.49
CA GLY A 57 24.10 -6.92 0.50
C GLY A 57 23.83 -5.90 -0.60
N ASP A 58 24.36 -4.68 -0.49
CA ASP A 58 24.13 -3.60 -1.47
C ASP A 58 22.64 -3.42 -1.78
N SER A 59 21.86 -3.15 -0.73
CA SER A 59 20.40 -3.06 -0.74
C SER A 59 19.64 -4.37 -1.03
N ALA A 60 20.32 -5.50 -1.28
CA ALA A 60 19.67 -6.79 -1.40
C ALA A 60 19.37 -7.43 -0.03
N CYS A 61 18.15 -7.96 0.14
CA CYS A 61 17.78 -8.72 1.33
C CYS A 61 18.38 -10.14 1.29
N VAL A 62 18.80 -10.65 2.45
CA VAL A 62 19.23 -12.06 2.60
C VAL A 62 18.05 -13.03 2.57
N GLN A 63 16.84 -12.55 2.86
CA GLN A 63 15.61 -13.34 2.82
C GLN A 63 15.12 -13.44 1.38
N ARG A 64 15.08 -14.65 0.82
CA ARG A 64 14.61 -14.94 -0.53
C ARG A 64 13.23 -15.58 -0.46
N ASP A 65 12.22 -14.74 -0.57
CA ASP A 65 10.80 -15.06 -0.50
C ASP A 65 10.02 -14.19 -1.50
N ASP A 66 8.69 -14.18 -1.43
CA ASP A 66 7.86 -13.48 -2.43
C ASP A 66 8.02 -11.96 -2.42
N MET A 67 8.77 -11.40 -1.47
CA MET A 67 9.10 -9.97 -1.43
C MET A 67 9.87 -9.49 -2.68
N GLU A 68 10.55 -10.39 -3.38
CA GLU A 68 11.22 -10.09 -4.66
C GLU A 68 10.24 -9.47 -5.69
N GLN A 69 8.95 -9.85 -5.65
CA GLN A 69 7.93 -9.26 -6.52
C GLN A 69 7.69 -7.77 -6.21
N VAL A 70 7.74 -7.39 -4.94
CA VAL A 70 7.63 -5.98 -4.51
C VAL A 70 8.92 -5.23 -4.85
N TYR A 71 10.08 -5.81 -4.56
CA TYR A 71 11.37 -5.18 -4.85
C TYR A 71 11.55 -4.85 -6.34
N ALA A 72 11.11 -5.74 -7.23
CA ALA A 72 11.19 -5.53 -8.67
C ALA A 72 10.42 -4.28 -9.17
N ARG A 73 9.43 -3.80 -8.41
CA ARG A 73 8.56 -2.68 -8.82
C ARG A 73 8.76 -1.42 -7.98
N TRP A 74 9.43 -1.56 -6.83
CA TRP A 74 9.56 -0.50 -5.83
C TRP A 74 10.16 0.79 -6.38
N ASN A 75 11.29 0.70 -7.10
CA ASN A 75 11.98 1.87 -7.65
C ASN A 75 11.40 2.34 -8.99
N GLU A 76 10.53 1.54 -9.62
CA GLU A 76 9.92 1.85 -10.92
C GLU A 76 8.67 2.71 -10.79
N ALA A 77 7.96 2.61 -9.66
CA ALA A 77 6.69 3.29 -9.45
C ALA A 77 6.85 4.82 -9.27
N ASP A 78 6.03 5.60 -9.98
CA ASP A 78 5.90 7.05 -9.78
C ASP A 78 4.97 7.37 -8.59
N MET A 79 4.06 6.46 -8.27
CA MET A 79 3.11 6.57 -7.17
C MET A 79 2.95 5.27 -6.41
N LEU A 80 2.92 5.34 -5.08
CA LEU A 80 2.62 4.22 -4.20
C LEU A 80 1.25 4.38 -3.54
N VAL A 81 0.45 3.32 -3.55
CA VAL A 81 -0.80 3.25 -2.79
C VAL A 81 -0.69 2.12 -1.78
N LEU A 82 -0.82 2.45 -0.50
CA LEU A 82 -0.95 1.44 0.55
C LEU A 82 -2.44 1.19 0.78
N ALA A 83 -2.85 -0.07 0.73
CA ALA A 83 -4.24 -0.44 0.97
C ALA A 83 -4.32 -1.54 2.02
N SER A 84 -5.11 -1.33 3.07
CA SER A 84 -5.20 -2.31 4.17
C SER A 84 -6.58 -2.40 4.79
N PRO A 85 -7.02 -3.58 5.25
CA PRO A 85 -7.97 -3.63 6.35
C PRO A 85 -7.31 -3.10 7.63
N VAL A 86 -8.09 -2.53 8.53
CA VAL A 86 -7.65 -2.13 9.86
C VAL A 86 -7.90 -3.28 10.83
N TYR A 87 -6.82 -3.86 11.35
CA TYR A 87 -6.86 -4.90 12.38
C TYR A 87 -6.19 -4.38 13.64
N TYR A 88 -6.93 -4.39 14.76
CA TYR A 88 -6.49 -3.84 16.04
C TYR A 88 -5.89 -2.41 15.93
N GLY A 89 -6.49 -1.57 15.08
CA GLY A 89 -6.14 -0.15 14.91
C GLY A 89 -5.00 0.14 13.92
N SER A 90 -4.36 -0.88 13.34
CA SER A 90 -3.25 -0.70 12.38
C SER A 90 -3.49 -1.46 11.07
N PHE A 91 -2.53 -1.38 10.15
CA PHE A 91 -2.50 -2.20 8.95
C PHE A 91 -2.55 -3.70 9.28
N SER A 92 -2.85 -4.52 8.28
CA SER A 92 -2.67 -5.96 8.36
C SER A 92 -1.21 -6.33 8.67
N GLY A 93 -1.01 -7.46 9.34
CA GLY A 93 0.33 -7.97 9.63
C GLY A 93 1.14 -8.23 8.35
N GLN A 94 0.47 -8.67 7.29
CA GLN A 94 1.07 -8.94 5.98
C GLN A 94 1.60 -7.66 5.32
N LEU A 95 0.81 -6.57 5.32
CA LEU A 95 1.28 -5.29 4.80
C LEU A 95 2.43 -4.73 5.65
N HIS A 96 2.38 -4.87 6.98
CA HIS A 96 3.51 -4.53 7.84
C HIS A 96 4.77 -5.31 7.49
N CYS A 97 4.67 -6.61 7.23
CA CYS A 97 5.83 -7.42 6.81
C CYS A 97 6.43 -6.89 5.50
N ALA A 98 5.60 -6.61 4.50
CA ALA A 98 6.06 -6.02 3.24
C ALA A 98 6.72 -4.65 3.45
N ILE A 99 6.09 -3.74 4.19
CA ILE A 99 6.63 -2.39 4.48
C ILE A 99 7.96 -2.49 5.24
N HIS A 100 8.05 -3.30 6.30
CA HIS A 100 9.31 -3.46 7.05
C HIS A 100 10.44 -3.98 6.17
N ARG A 101 10.13 -4.80 5.17
CA ARG A 101 11.10 -5.36 4.24
C ARG A 101 11.58 -4.36 3.18
N THR A 102 10.88 -3.24 2.95
CA THR A 102 11.38 -2.17 2.06
C THR A 102 12.55 -1.40 2.67
N TYR A 103 12.81 -1.56 3.96
CA TYR A 103 14.03 -1.05 4.61
C TYR A 103 15.32 -1.42 3.86
N ALA A 104 15.35 -2.56 3.15
CA ALA A 104 16.49 -2.96 2.34
C ALA A 104 16.79 -1.97 1.19
N LEU A 105 15.75 -1.43 0.55
CA LEU A 105 15.85 -0.48 -0.56
C LEU A 105 15.77 0.98 -0.10
N GLY A 106 15.04 1.25 0.99
CA GLY A 106 14.78 2.60 1.49
C GLY A 106 13.72 3.34 0.67
N VAL A 107 13.91 4.65 0.52
CA VAL A 107 12.98 5.52 -0.23
C VAL A 107 13.00 5.13 -1.71
N PRO A 108 11.84 4.85 -2.33
CA PRO A 108 11.78 4.52 -3.75
C PRO A 108 12.32 5.66 -4.62
N GLU A 109 13.11 5.31 -5.66
CA GLU A 109 13.80 6.30 -6.49
C GLU A 109 12.85 7.26 -7.21
N ARG A 110 11.77 6.73 -7.79
CA ARG A 110 10.83 7.48 -8.64
C ARG A 110 9.56 7.95 -7.92
N ALA A 111 9.15 7.31 -6.83
CA ALA A 111 7.84 7.62 -6.26
C ALA A 111 7.81 9.04 -5.69
N ARG A 112 6.89 9.87 -6.19
CA ARG A 112 6.68 11.26 -5.73
C ARG A 112 5.28 11.52 -5.23
N LYS A 113 4.37 10.57 -5.40
CA LYS A 113 2.97 10.64 -4.92
C LYS A 113 2.63 9.42 -4.09
N MET A 114 1.84 9.60 -3.04
CA MET A 114 1.32 8.50 -2.24
C MET A 114 -0.14 8.69 -1.85
N ALA A 115 -0.87 7.59 -1.69
CA ALA A 115 -2.19 7.60 -1.08
C ALA A 115 -2.38 6.39 -0.15
N LEU A 116 -3.34 6.50 0.76
CA LEU A 116 -3.69 5.44 1.70
C LEU A 116 -5.17 5.07 1.58
N ILE A 117 -5.47 3.77 1.49
CA ILE A 117 -6.84 3.23 1.46
C ILE A 117 -7.05 2.30 2.65
N LEU A 118 -7.98 2.63 3.53
CA LEU A 118 -8.28 1.88 4.74
C LEU A 118 -9.73 1.40 4.77
N SER A 119 -9.91 0.13 5.11
CA SER A 119 -11.22 -0.48 5.36
C SER A 119 -11.29 -0.98 6.79
N SER A 120 -12.42 -0.75 7.48
CA SER A 120 -12.64 -1.24 8.83
C SER A 120 -14.07 -1.76 9.04
N GLY A 121 -14.23 -2.59 10.08
CA GLY A 121 -15.56 -2.93 10.62
C GLY A 121 -16.16 -1.82 11.48
N ALA A 122 -15.33 -0.98 12.10
CA ALA A 122 -15.73 0.12 12.98
C ALA A 122 -15.28 1.48 12.41
N ALA A 123 -16.04 2.53 12.71
CA ALA A 123 -15.63 3.91 12.43
C ALA A 123 -14.50 4.35 13.39
N ASP A 124 -13.76 5.38 13.00
CA ASP A 124 -12.81 6.13 13.85
C ASP A 124 -11.64 5.30 14.44
N VAL A 125 -11.22 4.23 13.77
CA VAL A 125 -10.09 3.37 14.19
C VAL A 125 -8.83 3.52 13.33
N TYR A 126 -8.70 4.63 12.60
CA TYR A 126 -7.67 4.82 11.56
C TYR A 126 -6.41 5.55 12.06
N ALA A 127 -6.49 6.25 13.19
CA ALA A 127 -5.48 7.21 13.63
C ALA A 127 -4.05 6.65 13.69
N ALA A 128 -3.85 5.41 14.16
CA ALA A 128 -2.51 4.82 14.20
C ALA A 128 -1.97 4.50 12.79
N SER A 129 -2.82 4.03 11.89
CA SER A 129 -2.46 3.77 10.48
C SER A 129 -2.08 5.06 9.76
N GLU A 130 -2.88 6.11 9.94
CA GLU A 130 -2.60 7.46 9.39
C GLU A 130 -1.29 8.03 9.95
N ARG A 131 -1.05 7.88 11.26
CA ARG A 131 0.18 8.36 11.89
C ARG A 131 1.42 7.63 11.37
N ILE A 132 1.32 6.32 11.15
CA ILE A 132 2.39 5.53 10.53
C ILE A 132 2.64 6.01 9.11
N TYR A 133 1.58 6.16 8.31
CA TYR A 133 1.66 6.61 6.93
C TYR A 133 2.31 8.00 6.80
N HIS A 134 1.74 9.02 7.46
CA HIS A 134 2.27 10.39 7.36
C HIS A 134 3.63 10.55 8.04
N GLY A 135 3.86 9.87 9.16
CA GLY A 135 5.09 10.06 9.96
C GLY A 135 6.30 9.31 9.45
N PHE A 136 6.10 8.07 8.96
CA PHE A 136 7.20 7.13 8.74
C PHE A 136 7.26 6.56 7.33
N ILE A 137 6.25 6.81 6.49
CA ILE A 137 6.23 6.34 5.11
C ILE A 137 6.16 7.54 4.16
N GLN A 138 4.97 8.08 3.90
CA GLN A 138 4.78 9.18 2.95
C GLN A 138 5.59 10.42 3.34
N GLY A 139 5.55 10.84 4.61
CA GLY A 139 6.33 12.00 5.07
C GLY A 139 7.83 11.74 5.10
N TYR A 140 8.27 10.52 5.44
CA TYR A 140 9.69 10.15 5.37
C TYR A 140 10.20 10.11 3.93
N PHE A 141 9.36 9.65 2.99
CA PHE A 141 9.69 9.61 1.57
C PHE A 141 9.67 11.00 0.91
N GLY A 142 9.06 11.99 1.57
CA GLY A 142 8.85 13.33 1.01
C GLY A 142 7.92 13.34 -0.21
N ALA A 143 7.07 12.32 -0.34
CA ALA A 143 6.11 12.22 -1.43
C ALA A 143 4.92 13.17 -1.20
N GLU A 144 4.31 13.67 -2.25
CA GLU A 144 3.02 14.37 -2.20
C GLU A 144 1.95 13.44 -1.62
N ASP A 145 1.21 13.92 -0.64
CA ASP A 145 0.07 13.20 -0.09
C ASP A 145 -1.18 13.45 -0.93
N CYS A 146 -1.58 12.44 -1.69
CA CYS A 146 -2.78 12.46 -2.53
C CYS A 146 -4.04 12.07 -1.76
N GLY A 147 -3.94 11.77 -0.46
CA GLY A 147 -5.07 11.61 0.44
C GLY A 147 -5.16 10.26 1.13
N VAL A 148 -5.97 10.26 2.21
CA VAL A 148 -6.35 9.07 2.98
C VAL A 148 -7.84 8.80 2.79
N PHE A 149 -8.17 7.63 2.25
CA PHE A 149 -9.54 7.20 1.97
C PHE A 149 -9.92 6.10 2.96
N THR A 150 -10.91 6.38 3.80
CA THR A 150 -11.38 5.43 4.83
C THR A 150 -12.81 4.96 4.54
N ALA A 151 -13.15 3.75 4.97
CA ALA A 151 -14.50 3.23 4.89
C ALA A 151 -14.81 2.26 6.04
N ALA A 152 -15.97 2.43 6.70
CA ALA A 152 -16.39 1.61 7.85
C ALA A 152 -17.70 0.86 7.59
N GLY A 153 -17.81 -0.37 8.12
CA GLY A 153 -19.07 -1.13 8.11
C GLY A 153 -19.68 -1.27 6.71
N ALA A 154 -20.92 -0.80 6.54
CA ALA A 154 -21.66 -0.85 5.27
C ALA A 154 -21.09 0.10 4.19
N GLU A 155 -20.37 1.15 4.57
CA GLU A 155 -19.79 2.13 3.64
C GLU A 155 -18.77 1.49 2.70
N ASN A 156 -18.05 0.47 3.17
CA ASN A 156 -17.00 -0.26 2.44
C ASN A 156 -17.39 -0.71 1.03
N ARG A 157 -18.68 -0.99 0.82
CA ARG A 157 -19.23 -1.43 -0.49
C ARG A 157 -20.36 -0.53 -0.97
N SER A 158 -20.51 0.63 -0.37
CA SER A 158 -21.48 1.61 -0.86
C SER A 158 -21.06 2.09 -2.24
N SER A 159 -22.02 2.29 -3.14
CA SER A 159 -21.75 2.84 -4.47
C SER A 159 -21.06 4.21 -4.38
N ALA A 160 -21.40 5.01 -3.37
CA ALA A 160 -20.79 6.31 -3.13
C ALA A 160 -19.28 6.18 -2.84
N LYS A 161 -18.88 5.30 -1.92
CA LYS A 161 -17.47 5.09 -1.59
C LYS A 161 -16.69 4.50 -2.77
N LEU A 162 -17.26 3.54 -3.49
CA LEU A 162 -16.60 2.98 -4.67
C LEU A 162 -16.43 4.04 -5.77
N GLU A 163 -17.42 4.92 -5.96
CA GLU A 163 -17.30 6.01 -6.92
C GLU A 163 -16.31 7.09 -6.47
N GLU A 164 -16.20 7.37 -5.17
CA GLU A 164 -15.16 8.25 -4.62
C GLU A 164 -13.75 7.75 -4.99
N LEU A 165 -13.47 6.46 -4.77
CA LEU A 165 -12.16 5.88 -5.12
C LEU A 165 -11.93 5.84 -6.63
N ARG A 166 -12.96 5.54 -7.44
CA ARG A 166 -12.85 5.61 -8.91
C ARG A 166 -12.59 7.04 -9.39
N ALA A 167 -13.30 8.01 -8.85
CA ALA A 167 -13.13 9.43 -9.20
C ALA A 167 -11.73 9.92 -8.80
N PHE A 168 -11.22 9.52 -7.64
CA PHE A 168 -9.84 9.77 -7.24
C PHE A 168 -8.85 9.21 -8.26
N GLY A 169 -8.97 7.92 -8.62
CA GLY A 169 -8.11 7.30 -9.63
C GLY A 169 -8.13 8.05 -10.97
N ARG A 170 -9.31 8.49 -11.42
CA ARG A 170 -9.44 9.28 -12.67
C ARG A 170 -8.81 10.67 -12.62
N SER A 171 -8.64 11.24 -11.43
CA SER A 171 -8.15 12.61 -11.24
C SER A 171 -6.62 12.72 -11.16
N LEU A 172 -5.91 11.58 -11.19
CA LEU A 172 -4.46 11.49 -11.01
C LEU A 172 -3.63 12.03 -12.18
#